data_AF-A0A399Q2M8-F1
#
_entry.id   AF-A0A399Q2M8-F1
#
_cell.length_a   1.000
_cell.length_b   1.000
_cell.length_c   1.000
_cell.angle_alpha   90.00
_cell.angle_beta   90.00
_cell.angle_gamma   90.00
#
_symmetry.space_group_name_H-M   'P 1'
#
loop_
_entity.id
_entity.type
_entity.pdbx_description
1 polymer ?
#
loop_
_entity_poly.entity_id
_entity_poly.type
_entity_poly.pdbx_seq_one_letter_code
_entity_poly.pdbx_strand_id
1 'polypeptide(L)'
;MRRFLGIDLAWAEGTAARPARETGLACIDASGRVLALETARGIDEVVAWVDRWQGPGAVAAVDGPLVVANATGSRLAEKEVASRYGRLGISAYPSNRGLPAQGAVALRRRLEEAGWEYDDGSDADRGPDARTMLECYPYTTLVGAPELGFAAMKPRYKRLAPLLATADRRPHRAAEFRMVLAA
;
A
#
# COMPACT_ATOMS: atom_id res chain seq x y z
N MET A 1 1.46 12.95 18.46
CA MET A 1 1.87 11.52 18.39
C MET A 1 2.06 11.16 16.93
N ARG A 2 3.12 10.42 16.61
CA ARG A 2 3.41 9.93 15.25
C ARG A 2 2.24 9.10 14.72
N ARG A 3 1.91 9.30 13.44
CA ARG A 3 0.84 8.60 12.72
C ARG A 3 1.45 7.69 11.67
N PHE A 4 0.86 6.53 11.46
CA PHE A 4 1.25 5.60 10.40
C PHE A 4 0.06 5.42 9.45
N LEU A 5 0.29 5.73 8.19
CA LEU A 5 -0.72 5.79 7.15
C LEU A 5 -0.48 4.63 6.17
N GLY A 6 -1.43 3.71 6.05
CA GLY A 6 -1.42 2.65 5.03
C GLY A 6 -2.29 3.04 3.85
N ILE A 7 -1.74 2.97 2.63
CA ILE A 7 -2.40 3.39 1.39
C ILE A 7 -2.38 2.24 0.38
N ASP A 8 -3.49 1.52 0.25
CA ASP A 8 -3.72 0.50 -0.81
C ASP A 8 -4.18 1.19 -2.08
N LEU A 9 -3.22 1.79 -2.79
CA LEU A 9 -3.50 2.74 -3.86
C LEU A 9 -4.08 2.06 -5.10
N ALA A 10 -5.15 2.64 -5.64
CA ALA A 10 -5.58 2.31 -6.99
C ALA A 10 -4.48 2.67 -8.01
N TRP A 11 -4.02 1.67 -8.77
CA TRP A 11 -2.84 1.75 -9.62
C TRP A 11 -2.88 2.84 -10.72
N ALA A 12 -4.08 3.20 -11.18
CA ALA A 12 -4.29 4.19 -12.23
C ALA A 12 -5.07 5.38 -11.68
N GLU A 13 -4.66 6.59 -12.08
CA GLU A 13 -5.31 7.86 -11.73
C GLU A 13 -6.74 7.99 -12.28
N GLY A 14 -7.11 7.12 -13.22
CA GLY A 14 -8.36 7.21 -13.96
C GLY A 14 -8.29 8.22 -15.11
N THR A 15 -9.38 8.31 -15.85
CA THR A 15 -9.61 9.31 -16.91
C THR A 15 -11.05 9.81 -16.78
N ALA A 16 -11.40 10.88 -17.50
CA ALA A 16 -12.78 11.38 -17.55
C ALA A 16 -13.79 10.29 -17.98
N ALA A 17 -13.38 9.37 -18.85
CA ALA A 17 -14.22 8.27 -19.32
C ALA A 17 -14.20 7.02 -18.39
N ARG A 18 -13.17 6.89 -17.55
CA ARG A 18 -13.01 5.75 -16.64
C ARG A 18 -12.44 6.23 -15.31
N PRO A 19 -13.28 6.50 -14.30
CA PRO A 19 -12.80 7.04 -13.04
C PRO A 19 -11.81 6.09 -12.36
N ALA A 20 -10.97 6.66 -11.48
CA ALA A 20 -10.06 5.90 -10.65
C ALA A 20 -10.82 4.80 -9.88
N ARG A 21 -10.15 3.67 -9.68
CA ARG A 21 -10.64 2.67 -8.73
C ARG A 21 -10.53 3.22 -7.31
N GLU A 22 -11.21 2.54 -6.41
CA GLU A 22 -11.17 2.87 -5.00
C GLU A 22 -9.80 2.52 -4.40
N THR A 23 -9.26 3.43 -3.61
CA THR A 23 -8.07 3.29 -2.77
C THR A 23 -8.52 3.00 -1.35
N GLY A 24 -7.92 1.99 -0.71
CA GLY A 24 -8.12 1.71 0.71
C GLY A 24 -7.15 2.53 1.56
N LEU A 25 -7.62 3.12 2.66
CA LEU A 25 -6.85 3.99 3.53
C LEU A 25 -7.00 3.57 4.98
N ALA A 26 -5.88 3.49 5.71
CA ALA A 26 -5.85 3.17 7.12
C ALA A 26 -4.89 4.09 7.89
N CYS A 27 -5.32 4.60 9.03
CA CYS A 27 -4.47 5.38 9.94
C CYS A 27 -4.41 4.69 11.30
N ILE A 28 -3.20 4.48 11.81
CA ILE A 28 -2.94 3.98 13.16
C ILE A 28 -2.01 4.94 13.94
N ASP A 29 -2.08 4.89 15.27
CA ASP A 29 -1.06 5.51 16.12
C ASP A 29 0.07 4.54 16.48
N ALA A 30 1.06 5.04 17.23
CA ALA A 30 2.22 4.27 17.67
C ALA A 30 1.91 3.10 18.62
N SER A 31 0.71 3.03 19.19
CA SER A 31 0.27 1.87 19.98
C SER A 31 -0.38 0.77 19.11
N GLY A 32 -0.53 1.02 17.80
CA GLY A 32 -1.24 0.12 16.89
C GLY A 32 -2.76 0.33 16.87
N ARG A 33 -3.29 1.33 17.60
CA ARG A 33 -4.72 1.62 17.59
C ARG A 33 -5.13 2.18 16.24
N VAL A 34 -6.17 1.58 15.65
CA VAL A 34 -6.82 2.09 14.44
C VAL A 34 -7.59 3.36 14.75
N LEU A 35 -7.30 4.42 13.99
CA LEU A 35 -7.91 5.75 14.12
C LEU A 35 -8.88 6.03 12.98
N ALA A 36 -8.58 5.53 11.79
CA ALA A 36 -9.44 5.64 10.62
C ALA A 36 -9.26 4.47 9.66
N LEU A 37 -10.37 4.11 9.04
CA LEU A 37 -10.46 3.22 7.88
C LEU A 37 -11.42 3.87 6.89
N GLU A 38 -10.88 4.28 5.76
CA GLU A 38 -11.59 5.09 4.78
C GLU A 38 -11.29 4.57 3.37
N THR A 39 -12.07 5.07 2.42
CA THR A 39 -11.85 4.83 1.00
C THR A 39 -11.83 6.17 0.27
N ALA A 40 -10.98 6.28 -0.75
CA ALA A 40 -10.86 7.46 -1.59
C ALA A 40 -10.79 7.08 -3.07
N ARG A 41 -11.05 8.03 -3.97
CA ARG A 41 -10.93 7.87 -5.42
C ARG A 41 -10.06 8.96 -6.00
N GLY A 42 -9.00 8.53 -6.69
CA GLY A 42 -8.04 9.45 -7.32
C GLY A 42 -7.02 10.02 -6.34
N ILE A 43 -6.01 10.68 -6.88
CA ILE A 43 -4.86 11.17 -6.10
C ILE A 43 -5.24 12.34 -5.20
N ASP A 44 -6.12 13.24 -5.65
CA ASP A 44 -6.50 14.41 -4.86
C ASP A 44 -7.20 14.04 -3.55
N GLU A 45 -8.13 13.10 -3.57
CA GLU A 45 -8.81 12.63 -2.36
C GLU A 45 -7.83 11.91 -1.40
N VAL A 46 -6.87 11.16 -1.95
CA VAL A 46 -5.83 10.51 -1.15
C VAL A 46 -4.91 11.56 -0.49
N VAL A 47 -4.48 12.59 -1.22
CA VAL A 47 -3.66 13.68 -0.67
C VAL A 47 -4.43 14.44 0.41
N ALA A 48 -5.71 14.76 0.19
CA ALA A 48 -6.55 15.41 1.19
C ALA A 48 -6.73 14.56 2.46
N TRP A 49 -6.81 13.23 2.30
CA TRP A 49 -6.85 12.32 3.44
C TRP A 49 -5.52 12.27 4.19
N VAL A 50 -4.38 12.23 3.48
CA VAL A 50 -3.05 12.28 4.09
C VAL A 50 -2.87 13.58 4.88
N ASP A 51 -3.28 14.73 4.33
CA ASP A 51 -3.20 16.03 5.01
C ASP A 51 -4.02 16.06 6.31
N ARG A 52 -5.22 15.45 6.32
CA ARG A 52 -6.05 15.33 7.53
C ARG A 52 -5.40 14.46 8.62
N TRP A 53 -4.66 13.43 8.24
CA TRP A 53 -4.11 12.44 9.17
C TRP A 53 -2.61 12.59 9.44
N GLN A 54 -1.93 13.55 8.81
CA GLN A 54 -0.51 13.78 9.04
C GLN A 54 -0.24 14.35 10.45
N GLY A 55 1.04 14.39 10.80
CA GLY A 55 1.54 15.00 12.02
C GLY A 55 3.06 14.94 12.05
N PRO A 56 3.71 15.52 13.08
CA PRO A 56 5.15 15.41 13.26
C PRO A 56 5.59 13.94 13.24
N GLY A 57 6.54 13.64 12.37
CA GLY A 57 7.10 12.31 12.20
C GLY A 57 6.20 11.31 11.45
N ALA A 58 5.08 11.72 10.83
CA ALA A 58 4.18 10.76 10.20
C ALA A 58 4.87 9.90 9.12
N VAL A 59 4.46 8.63 9.02
CA VAL A 59 5.00 7.67 8.03
C VAL A 59 3.86 7.19 7.14
N ALA A 60 4.01 7.30 5.83
CA ALA A 60 3.05 6.79 4.84
C ALA A 60 3.63 5.58 4.08
N ALA A 61 3.02 4.41 4.25
CA ALA A 61 3.37 3.19 3.52
C ALA A 61 2.38 3.01 2.35
N VAL A 62 2.90 3.09 1.12
CA VAL A 62 2.11 3.04 -0.11
C VAL A 62 2.27 1.68 -0.80
N ASP A 63 1.17 0.95 -1.00
CA ASP A 63 1.12 -0.28 -1.81
C ASP A 63 1.18 0.10 -3.30
N GLY A 64 2.39 0.32 -3.78
CA GLY A 64 2.62 0.65 -5.18
C GLY A 64 3.99 1.26 -5.46
N PRO A 65 4.41 1.24 -6.74
CA PRO A 65 5.73 1.70 -7.13
C PRO A 65 5.88 3.23 -7.01
N LEU A 66 6.63 3.74 -6.03
CA LEU A 66 6.85 5.19 -5.86
C LEU A 66 7.94 5.73 -6.80
N VAL A 67 8.86 4.85 -7.24
CA VAL A 67 9.95 5.21 -8.17
C VAL A 67 9.99 4.22 -9.34
N VAL A 68 9.72 4.71 -10.56
CA VAL A 68 9.74 3.88 -11.79
C VAL A 68 10.69 4.50 -12.81
N ALA A 69 11.95 4.06 -12.79
CA ALA A 69 12.99 4.57 -13.68
C ALA A 69 13.24 3.70 -14.93
N ASN A 70 12.92 2.40 -14.86
CA ASN A 70 13.17 1.45 -15.94
C ASN A 70 12.20 1.64 -17.13
N ALA A 71 12.74 1.51 -18.34
CA ALA A 71 11.95 1.62 -19.57
C ALA A 71 10.99 0.43 -19.75
N THR A 72 11.47 -0.79 -19.47
CA THR A 72 10.72 -2.05 -19.62
C THR A 72 11.05 -3.03 -18.49
N GLY A 73 10.32 -4.15 -18.42
CA GLY A 73 10.57 -5.24 -17.46
C GLY A 73 10.22 -4.90 -16.02
N SER A 74 10.82 -5.65 -15.08
CA SER A 74 10.70 -5.44 -13.63
C SER A 74 11.89 -4.65 -13.07
N ARG A 75 11.67 -3.82 -12.04
CA ARG A 75 12.73 -3.15 -11.28
C ARG A 75 13.46 -4.18 -10.41
N LEU A 76 14.59 -3.76 -9.85
CA LEU A 76 15.32 -4.58 -8.89
C LEU A 76 14.44 -4.93 -7.68
N ALA A 77 13.68 -3.97 -7.15
CA ALA A 77 12.76 -4.18 -6.04
C ALA A 77 11.80 -5.37 -6.26
N GLU A 78 11.11 -5.46 -7.41
CA GLU A 78 10.21 -6.59 -7.65
C GLU A 78 10.94 -7.93 -7.80
N LYS A 79 12.13 -7.93 -8.40
CA LYS A 79 12.97 -9.14 -8.52
C LYS A 79 13.42 -9.62 -7.15
N GLU A 80 13.84 -8.71 -6.28
CA GLU A 80 14.28 -9.00 -4.91
C GLU A 80 13.13 -9.53 -4.04
N VAL A 81 11.91 -8.98 -4.19
CA VAL A 81 10.68 -9.51 -3.55
C VAL A 81 10.39 -10.92 -4.04
N ALA A 82 10.37 -11.14 -5.36
CA ALA A 82 10.09 -12.47 -5.92
C ALA A 82 11.14 -13.51 -5.50
N SER A 83 12.42 -13.14 -5.45
CA SER A 83 13.53 -14.01 -5.05
C SER A 83 13.38 -14.49 -3.59
N ARG A 84 13.04 -13.59 -2.66
CA ARG A 84 12.94 -13.89 -1.22
C ARG A 84 11.61 -14.53 -0.83
N TYR A 85 10.51 -14.07 -1.42
CA TYR A 85 9.16 -14.43 -0.97
C TYR A 85 8.38 -15.28 -1.98
N GLY A 86 8.96 -15.61 -3.14
CA GLY A 86 8.29 -16.39 -4.18
C GLY A 86 7.81 -17.76 -3.71
N ARG A 87 8.54 -18.42 -2.81
CA ARG A 87 8.15 -19.70 -2.19
C ARG A 87 6.88 -19.60 -1.34
N LEU A 88 6.57 -18.41 -0.84
CA LEU A 88 5.35 -18.11 -0.06
C LEU A 88 4.20 -17.62 -0.99
N GLY A 89 4.40 -17.68 -2.31
CA GLY A 89 3.47 -17.24 -3.32
C GLY A 89 3.42 -15.72 -3.52
N ILE A 90 4.45 -15.00 -3.08
CA ILE A 90 4.50 -13.53 -3.11
C ILE A 90 5.44 -13.07 -4.22
N SER A 91 4.92 -12.18 -5.06
CA SER A 91 5.67 -11.47 -6.08
C SER A 91 5.01 -10.12 -6.28
N ALA A 92 5.79 -9.13 -6.66
CA ALA A 92 5.29 -7.83 -7.08
C ALA A 92 5.05 -7.84 -8.60
N TYR A 93 4.01 -7.13 -9.04
CA TYR A 93 3.75 -6.98 -10.47
C TYR A 93 4.78 -6.01 -11.07
N PRO A 94 5.30 -6.28 -12.29
CA PRO A 94 6.32 -5.41 -12.89
C PRO A 94 5.83 -3.97 -13.06
N SER A 95 6.69 -3.02 -12.72
CA SER A 95 6.47 -1.60 -12.97
C SER A 95 7.53 -1.08 -13.94
N ASN A 96 7.12 -0.34 -14.96
CA ASN A 96 8.02 0.33 -15.91
C ASN A 96 7.32 1.52 -16.58
N ARG A 97 8.09 2.40 -17.21
CA ARG A 97 7.59 3.62 -17.87
C ARG A 97 6.67 3.36 -19.07
N GLY A 98 6.66 2.14 -19.60
CA GLY A 98 5.73 1.72 -20.67
C GLY A 98 4.35 1.29 -20.16
N LEU A 99 4.14 1.18 -18.84
CA LEU A 99 2.87 0.79 -18.26
C LEU A 99 2.08 2.02 -17.77
N PRO A 100 0.74 2.05 -17.97
CA PRO A 100 -0.11 3.20 -17.63
C PRO A 100 -0.31 3.39 -16.12
N ALA A 101 0.08 2.42 -15.29
CA ALA A 101 -0.12 2.45 -13.85
C ALA A 101 0.97 3.28 -13.15
N GLN A 102 0.81 4.60 -13.14
CA GLN A 102 1.75 5.55 -12.53
C GLN A 102 1.16 6.30 -11.32
N GLY A 103 0.02 5.85 -10.78
CA GLY A 103 -0.67 6.55 -9.68
C GLY A 103 0.19 6.75 -8.43
N ALA A 104 1.01 5.76 -8.06
CA ALA A 104 1.91 5.87 -6.91
C ALA A 104 3.05 6.90 -7.16
N VAL A 105 3.56 6.99 -8.38
CA VAL A 105 4.53 8.03 -8.77
C VAL A 105 3.89 9.42 -8.71
N ALA A 106 2.63 9.56 -9.16
CA ALA A 106 1.89 10.81 -9.06
C ALA A 106 1.64 11.20 -7.59
N LEU A 107 1.22 10.25 -6.75
CA LEU A 107 1.05 10.47 -5.31
C LEU A 107 2.35 10.94 -4.65
N ARG A 108 3.48 10.26 -4.94
CA ARG A 108 4.79 10.62 -4.41
C ARG A 108 5.10 12.09 -4.67
N ARG A 109 4.98 12.54 -5.93
CA ARG A 109 5.26 13.93 -6.32
C ARG A 109 4.42 14.92 -5.53
N ARG A 110 3.12 14.65 -5.40
CA ARG A 110 2.19 15.51 -4.64
C ARG A 110 2.51 15.57 -3.16
N LEU A 111 2.98 14.48 -2.58
CA LEU A 111 3.41 14.45 -1.18
C LEU A 111 4.77 15.15 -1.00
N GLU A 112 5.72 15.01 -1.93
CA GLU A 112 6.98 15.76 -1.93
C GLU A 112 6.74 17.28 -2.01
N GLU A 113 5.81 17.72 -2.87
CA GLU A 113 5.34 19.11 -2.94
C GLU A 113 4.74 19.60 -1.61
N ALA A 114 4.15 18.69 -0.81
CA ALA A 114 3.62 18.97 0.53
C ALA A 114 4.67 18.79 1.66
N GLY A 115 5.94 18.64 1.31
CA GLY A 115 7.05 18.53 2.26
C GLY A 115 7.19 17.15 2.92
N TRP A 116 6.70 16.09 2.28
CA TRP A 116 7.03 14.72 2.66
C TRP A 116 8.33 14.28 1.98
N GLU A 117 9.10 13.44 2.66
CA GLU A 117 10.35 12.90 2.16
C GLU A 117 10.17 11.44 1.72
N TYR A 118 10.68 11.09 0.55
CA TYR A 118 10.72 9.68 0.14
C TYR A 118 11.78 8.91 0.93
N ASP A 119 11.37 7.76 1.46
CA ASP A 119 12.21 6.84 2.18
C ASP A 119 12.53 5.61 1.33
N ASP A 120 13.78 5.56 0.87
CA ASP A 120 14.35 4.44 0.12
C ASP A 120 15.00 3.38 1.02
N GLY A 121 14.96 3.56 2.35
CA GLY A 121 15.60 2.69 3.32
C GLY A 121 17.10 2.92 3.50
N SER A 122 17.65 4.02 2.95
CA SER A 122 19.01 4.48 3.27
C SER A 122 19.07 5.15 4.64
N ASP A 123 20.28 5.23 5.23
CA ASP A 123 20.55 5.91 6.50
C ASP A 123 20.58 7.45 6.34
N ALA A 124 19.62 8.01 5.59
CA ALA A 124 19.49 9.45 5.40
C ALA A 124 19.22 10.14 6.75
N ASP A 125 19.99 11.19 7.04
CA ASP A 125 19.76 12.02 8.23
C ASP A 125 18.48 12.85 8.05
N ARG A 126 17.47 12.56 8.87
CA ARG A 126 16.16 13.22 8.85
C ARG A 126 15.83 13.75 10.22
N GLY A 127 15.18 14.92 10.25
CA GLY A 127 14.66 15.48 11.49
C GLY A 127 13.67 14.52 12.17
N PRO A 128 13.57 14.53 13.51
CA PRO A 128 12.66 13.63 14.25
C PRO A 128 11.18 13.80 13.84
N ASP A 129 10.84 15.01 13.39
CA ASP A 129 9.49 15.40 12.96
C ASP A 129 9.28 15.29 11.44
N ALA A 130 10.28 14.82 10.67
CA ALA A 130 10.16 14.64 9.23
C ALA A 130 9.03 13.66 8.89
N ARG A 131 8.21 14.04 7.92
CA ARG A 131 7.14 13.18 7.40
C ARG A 131 7.71 12.36 6.25
N THR A 132 7.60 11.04 6.32
CA THR A 132 8.24 10.15 5.35
C THR A 132 7.23 9.28 4.62
N MET A 133 7.50 8.96 3.37
CA MET A 133 6.70 8.02 2.59
C MET A 133 7.59 6.91 2.03
N LEU A 134 7.11 5.67 2.07
CA LEU A 134 7.86 4.50 1.61
C LEU A 134 6.99 3.60 0.75
N GLU A 135 7.64 2.92 -0.20
CA GLU A 135 7.01 1.88 -1.01
C GLU A 135 6.90 0.61 -0.17
N CYS A 136 5.71 0.04 -0.06
CA CYS A 136 5.48 -1.18 0.70
C CYS A 136 4.86 -2.28 -0.17
N TYR A 137 5.11 -3.53 0.24
CA TYR A 137 4.50 -4.72 -0.35
C TYR A 137 3.76 -5.46 0.78
N PRO A 138 2.46 -5.21 1.01
CA PRO A 138 1.78 -5.67 2.22
C PRO A 138 1.92 -7.17 2.50
N TYR A 139 2.00 -8.00 1.45
CA TYR A 139 2.25 -9.43 1.62
C TYR A 139 3.61 -9.76 2.24
N THR A 140 4.67 -9.00 1.95
CA THR A 140 5.99 -9.22 2.58
C THR A 140 5.96 -8.87 4.06
N THR A 141 5.18 -7.86 4.45
CA THR A 141 4.94 -7.53 5.86
C THR A 141 4.15 -8.64 6.55
N LEU A 142 3.06 -9.12 5.94
CA LEU A 142 2.20 -10.15 6.53
C LEU A 142 2.97 -11.42 6.89
N VAL A 143 3.85 -11.90 6.01
CA VAL A 143 4.63 -13.12 6.25
C VAL A 143 5.97 -12.87 6.95
N GLY A 144 6.45 -11.62 6.94
CA GLY A 144 7.70 -11.22 7.57
C GLY A 144 7.56 -10.82 9.04
N ALA A 145 6.34 -10.55 9.51
CA ALA A 145 5.99 -10.17 10.87
C ALA A 145 5.44 -11.39 11.64
N PRO A 146 6.24 -12.04 12.52
CA PRO A 146 5.84 -13.27 13.23
C PRO A 146 4.57 -13.11 14.05
N GLU A 147 4.31 -11.90 14.55
CA GLU A 147 3.17 -11.54 15.40
C GLU A 147 1.84 -11.70 14.66
N LEU A 148 1.88 -11.66 13.32
CA LEU A 148 0.70 -11.82 12.46
C LEU A 148 0.40 -13.30 12.13
N GLY A 149 1.29 -14.23 12.50
CA GLY A 149 1.04 -15.67 12.40
C GLY A 149 1.05 -16.28 11.00
N PHE A 150 1.50 -15.56 9.97
CA PHE A 150 1.53 -16.06 8.58
C PHE A 150 2.91 -16.64 8.17
N ALA A 151 3.32 -17.75 8.79
CA ALA A 151 4.64 -18.35 8.57
C ALA A 151 4.78 -19.20 7.28
N ALA A 152 3.68 -19.46 6.57
CA ALA A 152 3.67 -20.37 5.41
C ALA A 152 3.23 -19.66 4.13
N MET A 153 2.00 -19.90 3.67
CA MET A 153 1.49 -19.27 2.45
C MET A 153 0.85 -17.92 2.75
N LYS A 154 1.00 -16.98 1.81
CA LYS A 154 0.30 -15.71 1.91
C LYS A 154 -1.21 -15.91 2.11
N PRO A 155 -1.86 -15.10 2.98
CA PRO A 155 -3.30 -15.19 3.18
C PRO A 155 -4.07 -14.87 1.89
N ARG A 156 -5.25 -15.48 1.73
CA ARG A 156 -6.09 -15.30 0.52
C ARG A 156 -7.02 -14.08 0.59
N TYR A 157 -6.74 -13.09 1.44
CA TYR A 157 -7.68 -12.04 1.81
C TYR A 157 -8.21 -11.15 0.65
N LYS A 158 -7.46 -11.01 -0.46
CA LYS A 158 -7.94 -10.30 -1.69
C LYS A 158 -8.56 -11.23 -2.74
N ARG A 159 -8.53 -12.55 -2.56
CA ARG A 159 -8.97 -13.55 -3.56
C ARG A 159 -10.32 -14.15 -3.19
N LEU A 160 -11.16 -14.35 -4.20
CA LEU A 160 -12.36 -15.15 -4.05
C LEU A 160 -11.95 -16.59 -3.71
N ALA A 161 -12.62 -17.24 -2.77
CA ALA A 161 -12.44 -18.65 -2.50
C ALA A 161 -12.99 -19.46 -3.69
N PRO A 162 -12.15 -19.99 -4.59
CA PRO A 162 -12.63 -20.52 -5.88
C PRO A 162 -13.45 -21.81 -5.70
N LEU A 163 -13.25 -22.50 -4.57
CA LEU A 163 -13.97 -23.70 -4.17
C LEU A 163 -15.40 -23.41 -3.68
N LEU A 164 -15.74 -22.15 -3.39
CA LEU A 164 -17.11 -21.76 -3.07
C LEU A 164 -17.93 -21.53 -4.35
N ALA A 165 -19.25 -21.72 -4.24
CA ALA A 165 -20.19 -21.34 -5.28
C ALA A 165 -20.09 -19.83 -5.57
N THR A 166 -20.28 -19.42 -6.82
CA THR A 166 -20.06 -18.04 -7.28
C THR A 166 -20.80 -17.00 -6.43
N ALA A 167 -22.02 -17.31 -5.99
CA ALA A 167 -22.83 -16.43 -5.15
C ALA A 167 -22.20 -16.16 -3.77
N ASP A 168 -21.48 -17.15 -3.21
CA ASP A 168 -20.96 -17.11 -1.84
C ASP A 168 -19.55 -16.52 -1.76
N ARG A 169 -18.85 -16.45 -2.90
CA ARG A 169 -17.45 -15.97 -2.96
C ARG A 169 -17.27 -14.55 -2.44
N ARG A 170 -18.16 -13.62 -2.80
CA ARG A 170 -18.10 -12.21 -2.37
C ARG A 170 -18.52 -12.02 -0.91
N PRO A 171 -19.65 -12.59 -0.44
CA PRO A 171 -20.01 -12.58 0.98
C PRO A 171 -18.92 -13.16 1.88
N HIS A 172 -18.34 -14.31 1.52
CA HIS A 172 -17.27 -14.93 2.29
C HIS A 172 -16.04 -14.03 2.40
N ARG A 173 -15.57 -13.45 1.28
CA ARG A 173 -14.44 -12.49 1.29
C ARG A 173 -14.72 -11.27 2.18
N ALA A 174 -15.96 -10.77 2.19
CA ALA A 174 -16.33 -9.63 3.03
C ALA A 174 -16.39 -9.99 4.53
N ALA A 175 -16.76 -11.24 4.87
CA ALA A 175 -16.76 -11.72 6.25
C ALA A 175 -15.33 -11.87 6.81
N GLU A 176 -14.41 -12.44 6.02
CA GLU A 176 -12.98 -12.54 6.37
C GLU A 176 -12.37 -11.17 6.70
N PHE A 177 -12.78 -10.12 5.98
CA PHE A 177 -12.31 -8.76 6.23
C PHE A 177 -12.85 -8.14 7.53
N ARG A 178 -14.10 -8.46 7.91
CA ARG A 178 -14.72 -7.93 9.14
C ARG A 178 -14.10 -8.49 10.42
N MET A 179 -13.52 -9.68 10.39
CA MET A 179 -12.83 -10.26 11.54
C MET A 179 -11.66 -9.40 12.04
N VAL A 180 -11.03 -8.62 11.14
CA VAL A 180 -9.90 -7.74 11.47
C VAL A 180 -10.34 -6.47 12.21
N LEU A 181 -11.62 -6.08 12.13
CA LEU A 181 -12.12 -4.82 12.69
C LEU A 181 -12.76 -4.96 14.08
N ALA A 182 -13.00 -6.19 14.51
CA ALA A 182 -13.69 -6.50 15.77
C ALA A 182 -12.77 -7.10 16.85
N ALA A 183 -11.47 -7.19 16.57
CA ALA A 183 -10.42 -7.60 17.50
C ALA A 183 -9.60 -6.36 17.91
#